data_AF-A0A2N9NV62-F1
#
_entry.id   AF-A0A2N9NV62-F1
#
_cell.length_a   1.000
_cell.length_b   1.000
_cell.length_c   1.000
_cell.angle_alpha   90.00
_cell.angle_beta   90.00
_cell.angle_gamma   90.00
#
_symmetry.space_group_name_H-M   'P 1'
#
loop_
_entity.id
_entity.type
_entity.pdbx_description
1 polymer ?
#
loop_
_entity_poly.entity_id
_entity_poly.type
_entity_poly.pdbx_seq_one_letter_code
_entity_poly.pdbx_strand_id
1 'polypeptide(L)' 'MKPILNEKNQVVAYEHDANANRRELRSKSNALLAYYDENTDRTFDAKNRNAGAGDQTGKFIPHDE' A
#
# COMPACT_ATOMS: atom_id res chain seq x y z
N MET A 1 11.44 -0.01 -4.03
CA MET A 1 10.14 0.60 -4.38
C MET A 1 9.78 0.13 -5.78
N LYS A 2 8.61 -0.50 -5.92
CA LYS A 2 8.08 -1.03 -7.17
C LYS A 2 6.87 -0.19 -7.59
N PRO A 3 6.82 0.36 -8.82
CA PRO A 3 5.68 1.18 -9.25
C PRO A 3 4.42 0.33 -9.45
N ILE A 4 3.29 0.89 -9.07
CA ILE A 4 1.95 0.38 -9.38
C ILE A 4 1.35 1.28 -10.44
N LEU A 5 0.97 0.68 -11.56
CA LEU A 5 0.41 1.37 -12.72
C LEU A 5 -1.12 1.28 -12.73
N ASN A 6 -1.78 2.34 -13.18
CA ASN A 6 -3.19 2.28 -13.57
C ASN A 6 -3.35 1.69 -14.99
N GLU A 7 -4.60 1.59 -15.46
CA GLU A 7 -4.94 1.09 -16.80
C GLU A 7 -4.33 1.90 -17.96
N LYS A 8 -3.95 3.17 -17.70
CA LYS A 8 -3.30 4.07 -18.66
C LYS A 8 -1.77 3.95 -18.62
N ASN A 9 -1.22 2.95 -17.94
CA ASN A 9 0.23 2.78 -17.67
C ASN A 9 0.87 3.96 -16.91
N GLN A 10 0.09 4.70 -16.12
CA GLN A 10 0.59 5.79 -15.30
C GLN A 10 0.82 5.30 -13.88
N VAL A 11 1.95 5.68 -13.28
CA VAL A 11 2.24 5.36 -11.88
C VAL A 11 1.22 6.04 -10.97
N VAL A 12 0.50 5.27 -10.17
CA VAL A 12 -0.49 5.77 -9.18
C VAL A 12 -0.02 5.62 -7.74
N ALA A 13 0.78 4.60 -7.47
CA ALA A 13 1.35 4.33 -6.16
C ALA A 13 2.67 3.55 -6.31
N TYR A 14 3.34 3.30 -5.20
CA TYR A 14 4.53 2.47 -5.10
C TYR A 14 4.35 1.44 -4.00
N GLU A 15 4.68 0.20 -4.30
CA GLU A 15 4.89 -0.85 -3.31
C GLU A 15 6.32 -0.73 -2.76
N HIS A 16 6.46 -0.80 -1.44
CA HIS A 16 7.72 -0.67 -0.75
C HIS A 16 7.82 -1.67 0.40
N ASP A 17 8.67 -2.69 0.25
CA ASP A 17 9.00 -3.60 1.35
C ASP A 17 9.95 -2.87 2.33
N ALA A 18 9.38 -2.32 3.40
CA ALA A 18 10.13 -1.57 4.39
C ALA A 18 11.01 -2.48 5.27
N ASN A 19 10.56 -3.71 5.50
CA ASN A 19 11.31 -4.79 6.12
C ASN A 19 10.70 -6.15 5.72
N ALA A 20 11.28 -7.25 6.20
CA ALA A 20 10.84 -8.60 5.86
C ALA A 20 9.37 -8.90 6.15
N ASN A 21 8.75 -8.20 7.11
CA ASN A 21 7.39 -8.49 7.55
C ASN A 21 6.43 -7.33 7.28
N ARG A 22 6.87 -6.26 6.60
CA ARG A 22 6.05 -5.07 6.37
C ARG A 22 6.17 -4.57 4.94
N ARG A 23 5.07 -4.72 4.20
CA ARG A 23 4.91 -4.19 2.85
C ARG A 23 4.07 -2.93 2.89
N GLU A 24 4.58 -1.83 2.38
CA GLU A 24 3.92 -0.54 2.39
C GLU A 24 3.42 -0.17 1.00
N LEU A 25 2.21 0.39 0.94
CA LEU A 25 1.73 1.14 -0.19
C LEU A 25 2.00 2.62 0.05
N ARG A 26 2.69 3.26 -0.89
CA ARG A 26 3.06 4.67 -0.83
C ARG A 26 2.52 5.43 -2.03
N SER A 27 2.17 6.69 -1.84
CA SER A 27 1.71 7.59 -2.91
C SER A 27 2.87 7.99 -3.83
N LYS A 28 2.56 8.68 -4.94
CA LYS A 28 3.58 9.24 -5.84
C LYS A 28 4.57 10.16 -5.14
N SER A 29 4.11 10.86 -4.09
CA SER A 29 4.91 11.75 -3.24
C SER A 29 5.58 11.02 -2.06
N ASN A 30 5.66 9.68 -2.11
CA ASN A 30 6.25 8.83 -1.09
C ASN A 30 5.52 8.84 0.29
N ALA A 31 4.30 9.36 0.35
CA ALA A 31 3.50 9.34 1.58
C ALA A 31 2.89 7.95 1.81
N LEU A 32 2.86 7.46 3.05
CA LEU A 32 2.24 6.17 3.38
C LEU A 32 0.73 6.24 3.13
N LEU A 33 0.20 5.28 2.36
CA LEU A 33 -1.24 5.12 2.11
C LEU A 33 -1.81 3.99 2.97
N ALA A 34 -1.10 2.85 2.99
CA ALA A 34 -1.40 1.70 3.82
C ALA A 34 -0.14 0.85 3.98
N TYR A 35 -0.16 -0.10 4.91
CA TYR A 35 0.84 -1.17 4.96
C TYR A 35 0.21 -2.48 5.40
N TYR A 36 0.73 -3.57 4.88
CA TYR A 36 0.44 -4.92 5.32
C TYR A 36 1.57 -5.39 6.25
N ASP A 37 1.18 -5.96 7.38
CA ASP A 37 2.05 -6.59 8.36
C ASP A 37 1.86 -8.11 8.33
N GLU A 38 2.88 -8.83 7.84
CA GLU A 38 2.90 -10.28 7.74
C GLU A 38 2.93 -10.96 9.13
N ASN A 39 3.42 -10.27 10.17
CA ASN A 39 3.44 -10.88 11.52
C ASN A 39 2.03 -11.08 12.07
N THR A 40 1.14 -10.15 11.77
CA THR A 40 -0.23 -10.14 12.29
C THR A 40 -1.26 -10.52 11.24
N ASP A 41 -0.83 -10.74 9.99
CA ASP A 41 -1.67 -10.92 8.81
C ASP A 41 -2.75 -9.84 8.69
N ARG A 42 -2.34 -8.57 8.84
CA ARG A 42 -3.26 -7.43 8.87
C ARG A 42 -2.77 -6.28 8.02
N THR A 43 -3.73 -5.58 7.44
CA THR A 43 -3.50 -4.32 6.74
C THR A 43 -3.89 -3.16 7.64
N PHE A 44 -3.07 -2.12 7.64
CA PHE A 44 -3.28 -0.89 8.36
C PHE A 44 -3.29 0.29 7.40
N ASP A 45 -4.13 1.27 7.65
CA ASP A 45 -4.15 2.51 6.88
C ASP A 45 -2.98 3.45 7.26
N ALA A 46 -2.86 4.57 6.54
CA ALA A 46 -1.88 5.63 6.82
C ALA A 46 -1.89 6.16 8.27
N LYS A 47 -2.98 5.95 9.02
CA LYS A 47 -3.16 6.37 10.41
C LYS A 47 -2.95 5.22 11.40
N ASN A 48 -2.39 4.08 10.97
CA ASN A 48 -2.23 2.85 11.75
C ASN A 48 -3.56 2.25 12.25
N ARG A 49 -4.68 2.52 11.58
CA ARG A 49 -5.95 1.86 11.89
C ARG A 49 -6.04 0.55 11.12
N ASN A 50 -6.42 -0.52 11.80
CA ASN A 50 -6.62 -1.83 11.17
C ASN A 50 -7.74 -1.72 10.11
N ALA A 51 -7.37 -1.95 8.85
CA ALA A 51 -8.25 -1.91 7.70
C ALA A 51 -8.84 -3.30 7.37
N GLY A 52 -8.25 -4.37 7.89
CA GLY A 52 -8.71 -5.75 7.67
C GLY A 52 -7.62 -6.79 7.83
N ALA A 53 -8.03 -8.06 7.78
CA ALA A 53 -7.12 -9.21 7.72
C ALA A 53 -6.66 -9.49 6.28
N GLY A 54 -5.45 -10.04 6.15
CA GLY A 54 -4.77 -10.26 4.88
C GLY A 54 -4.18 -8.99 4.25
N ASP A 55 -3.51 -9.16 3.11
CA ASP A 55 -3.03 -8.04 2.29
C ASP A 55 -4.21 -7.39 1.55
N GLN A 56 -4.64 -6.24 2.07
CA GLN A 56 -5.70 -5.40 1.51
C GLN A 56 -5.17 -4.04 1.07
N THR A 57 -3.85 -3.88 0.97
CA THR A 57 -3.21 -2.62 0.59
C THR A 57 -3.72 -2.12 -0.76
N GLY A 58 -4.07 -3.03 -1.68
CA GLY A 58 -4.68 -2.70 -2.98
C GLY A 58 -5.93 -1.81 -2.91
N LYS A 59 -6.71 -1.86 -1.82
CA LYS A 59 -7.90 -0.99 -1.63
C LYS A 59 -7.56 0.49 -1.44
N PHE A 60 -6.29 0.79 -1.14
CA PHE A 60 -5.79 2.14 -0.90
C PHE A 60 -5.05 2.70 -2.13
N ILE A 61 -4.97 1.94 -3.23
CA ILE A 61 -4.42 2.45 -4.48
C ILE A 61 -5.35 3.56 -4.98
N PRO A 62 -4.83 4.78 -5.23
CA PRO A 62 -5.63 5.85 -5.78
C PRO A 62 -6.13 5.46 -7.18
N HIS A 63 -7.44 5.51 -7.37
CA HIS A 63 -8.06 5.43 -8.69
C HIS A 63 -8.30 6.87 -9.17
N ASP A 64 -7.82 7.21 -10.37
CA ASP A 64 -8.26 8.44 -11.03
C ASP A 64 -9.74 8.24 -11.39
N GLU A 65 -10.65 8.95 -10.71
CA GLU A 65 -12.05 9.11 -11.15
C GLU A 65 -12.13 9.87 -12.49
#